data_AF-A0A9E2YFX4-F1
#
_entry.id   AF-A0A9E2YFX4-F1
#
_cell.length_a   1.000
_cell.length_b   1.000
_cell.length_c   1.000
_cell.angle_alpha   90.00
_cell.angle_beta   90.00
_cell.angle_gamma   90.00
#
_symmetry.space_group_name_H-M   'P 1'
#
loop_
_entity.id
_entity.type
_entity.pdbx_description
1 polymer ?
#
loop_
_entity_poly.entity_id
_entity_poly.type
_entity_poly.pdbx_seq_one_letter_code
_entity_poly.pdbx_strand_id
1 'polypeptide(L)'
;MPTLLWFRRDLRLRDHPALSAAAENDDVLACFVLDPRLEASSGRRRMQFLGDSLRQLRDDLDGRLLVARGRPEKQIPRIAKEIDASAVHISEDFAPYGKRRDERVRAALDSVPLVPTGSPYLVSPGRVAKQDGTPYQVFTPFLRQWREIGWRAPAESSAKSARWLDPAGLSVKQAKIPDPGAELDLAAGERGAREAWKSFVDNGLQRYDEDRNRPDLKGTSRMSAHLKFGTIHPRTLVADLNLRGAGAQAYLRELAFRDFYADVLHNSPTSTWRNWNSQFDSIETDTGAQAKRRFESWKAGETGFPLVDAGMRQLRETGFMHNRVRMIVASFLVKDLHLPWQWGAEWFLDQLVDGDMANNQHGWQWCAGCGTDAAPYFRVFNPITQSEKFDPAGDYIRRWVPELRSADDVHLRKGDRPGDYADPIVDHGAERSEALRRFQNI
;
A
#
# COMPACT_ATOMS: atom_id res chain seq x y z
N MET A 1 19.79 25.78 18.08
CA MET A 1 19.13 24.85 19.04
C MET A 1 18.71 23.65 18.22
N PRO A 2 18.98 22.41 18.66
CA PRO A 2 18.79 21.27 17.79
C PRO A 2 17.32 21.10 17.37
N THR A 3 17.10 20.42 16.26
CA THR A 3 15.76 20.03 15.79
C THR A 3 15.57 18.52 15.91
N LEU A 4 14.31 18.10 16.01
CA LEU A 4 13.95 16.68 15.98
C LEU A 4 13.35 16.35 14.61
N LEU A 5 14.01 15.49 13.83
CA LEU A 5 13.41 14.91 12.63
C LEU A 5 12.75 13.59 13.01
N TRP A 6 11.42 13.59 13.04
CA TRP A 6 10.65 12.39 13.34
C TRP A 6 10.29 11.67 12.04
N PHE A 7 10.93 10.54 11.77
CA PHE A 7 10.65 9.62 10.67
C PHE A 7 9.41 8.75 10.94
N ARG A 8 8.61 8.51 9.90
CA ARG A 8 7.37 7.70 9.92
C ARG A 8 7.27 6.84 8.67
N ARG A 9 6.73 7.37 7.58
CA ARG A 9 6.55 6.67 6.28
C ARG A 9 7.36 7.33 5.17
N ASP A 10 8.54 7.79 5.55
CA ASP A 10 9.51 8.60 4.81
C ASP A 10 10.93 8.13 5.13
N LEU A 11 11.15 6.81 5.24
CA LEU A 11 12.40 6.17 5.70
C LEU A 11 13.53 6.23 4.64
N ARG A 12 13.95 7.44 4.30
CA ARG A 12 15.01 7.74 3.32
C ARG A 12 15.71 9.04 3.68
N LEU A 13 16.90 9.25 3.13
CA LEU A 13 17.67 10.48 3.29
C LEU A 13 17.71 11.34 2.01
N ARG A 14 17.49 10.75 0.82
CA ARG A 14 17.38 11.50 -0.44
C ARG A 14 15.96 11.95 -0.73
N ASP A 15 15.81 13.05 -1.47
CA ASP A 15 14.50 13.63 -1.82
C ASP A 15 13.59 13.78 -0.60
N HIS A 16 14.13 14.29 0.51
CA HIS A 16 13.43 14.42 1.78
C HIS A 16 13.31 15.89 2.23
N PRO A 17 12.22 16.58 1.84
CA PRO A 17 12.02 17.99 2.18
C PRO A 17 12.03 18.30 3.68
N ALA A 18 11.47 17.42 4.52
CA ALA A 18 11.48 17.63 5.97
C ALA A 18 12.89 17.50 6.58
N LEU A 19 13.78 16.69 5.99
CA LEU A 19 15.19 16.68 6.36
C LEU A 19 15.86 18.00 5.98
N SER A 20 15.66 18.49 4.75
CA SER A 20 16.20 19.80 4.33
C SER A 20 15.74 20.93 5.27
N ALA A 21 14.45 20.95 5.64
CA ALA A 21 13.90 21.93 6.57
C ALA A 21 14.44 21.79 8.00
N ALA A 22 14.62 20.57 8.49
CA ALA A 22 15.18 20.33 9.83
C ALA A 22 16.65 20.76 9.94
N ALA A 23 17.37 20.74 8.83
CA ALA A 23 18.80 20.95 8.78
C ALA A 23 19.24 22.39 8.47
N GLU A 24 18.30 23.35 8.34
CA GLU A 24 18.60 24.68 7.80
C GLU A 24 19.73 25.41 8.54
N ASN A 25 19.94 25.22 9.85
CA ASN A 25 21.13 25.71 10.58
C ASN A 25 21.49 24.94 11.86
N ASP A 26 20.81 23.83 12.18
CA ASP A 26 20.86 23.20 13.50
C ASP A 26 21.33 21.75 13.47
N ASP A 27 21.76 21.24 14.64
CA ASP A 27 21.99 19.81 14.82
C ASP A 27 20.64 19.07 14.84
N VAL A 28 20.57 17.90 14.22
CA VAL A 28 19.32 17.17 14.04
C VAL A 28 19.39 15.84 14.78
N LEU A 29 18.41 15.56 15.65
CA LEU A 29 18.19 14.21 16.15
C LEU A 29 17.25 13.47 15.20
N ALA A 30 17.69 12.37 14.61
CA ALA A 30 16.83 11.46 13.88
C ALA A 30 16.07 10.55 14.85
N CYS A 31 14.74 10.49 14.72
CA CYS A 31 13.90 9.69 15.60
C CYS A 31 12.84 8.89 14.84
N PHE A 32 12.59 7.66 15.27
CA PHE A 32 11.43 6.87 14.91
C PHE A 32 10.71 6.38 16.17
N VAL A 33 9.38 6.43 16.19
CA VAL A 33 8.57 5.91 17.30
C VAL A 33 7.81 4.67 16.86
N LEU A 34 8.15 3.52 17.45
CA LEU A 34 7.38 2.29 17.40
C LEU A 34 6.09 2.47 18.20
N ASP A 35 5.05 2.89 17.49
CA ASP A 35 3.70 3.07 18.01
C ASP A 35 3.00 1.71 18.19
N PRO A 36 2.48 1.39 19.40
CA PRO A 36 1.72 0.16 19.61
C PRO A 36 0.56 -0.05 18.63
N ARG A 37 -0.03 1.02 18.08
CA ARG A 37 -1.07 0.90 17.03
C ARG A 37 -0.51 0.45 15.69
N LEU A 38 0.71 0.88 15.34
CA LEU A 38 1.40 0.40 14.15
C LEU A 38 1.69 -1.10 14.29
N GLU A 39 2.15 -1.54 15.46
CA GLU A 39 2.41 -2.95 15.75
C GLU A 39 1.13 -3.79 15.69
N ALA A 40 0.06 -3.33 16.34
CA ALA A 40 -1.21 -4.07 16.39
C ALA A 40 -1.93 -4.19 15.04
N SER A 41 -1.66 -3.27 14.10
CA SER A 41 -2.30 -3.25 12.79
C SER A 41 -1.44 -3.83 11.67
N SER A 42 -0.20 -4.25 11.95
CA SER A 42 0.77 -4.74 10.96
C SER A 42 1.05 -6.22 11.12
N GLY A 43 0.84 -7.00 10.06
CA GLY A 43 1.32 -8.37 10.03
C GLY A 43 2.84 -8.48 9.95
N ARG A 44 3.33 -9.72 10.10
CA ARG A 44 4.76 -10.02 10.31
C ARG A 44 5.67 -9.49 9.20
N ARG A 45 5.30 -9.66 7.93
CA ARG A 45 6.15 -9.23 6.80
C ARG A 45 6.25 -7.70 6.70
N ARG A 46 5.16 -7.00 6.99
CA ARG A 46 5.15 -5.53 7.04
C ARG A 46 6.04 -5.02 8.19
N MET A 47 6.03 -5.70 9.33
CA MET A 47 6.94 -5.40 10.44
C MET A 47 8.40 -5.76 10.14
N GLN A 48 8.65 -6.84 9.40
CA GLN A 48 9.99 -7.16 8.92
C GLN A 48 10.53 -6.07 7.99
N PHE A 49 9.78 -5.68 6.97
CA PHE A 49 10.21 -4.66 6.00
C PHE A 49 10.48 -3.31 6.69
N LEU A 50 9.64 -2.94 7.68
CA LEU A 50 9.88 -1.79 8.53
C LEU A 50 11.20 -1.91 9.28
N GLY A 51 11.41 -3.04 9.96
CA GLY A 51 12.63 -3.30 10.73
C GLY A 51 13.89 -3.22 9.86
N ASP A 52 13.87 -3.87 8.71
CA ASP A 52 14.98 -3.88 7.75
C ASP A 52 15.25 -2.46 7.21
N SER A 53 14.20 -1.69 6.91
CA SER A 53 14.33 -0.29 6.50
C SER A 53 14.92 0.59 7.61
N LEU A 54 14.50 0.39 8.88
CA LEU A 54 15.02 1.15 10.01
C LEU A 54 16.48 0.79 10.34
N ARG A 55 16.88 -0.48 10.20
CA ARG A 55 18.29 -0.88 10.34
C ARG A 55 19.14 -0.20 9.27
N GLN A 56 18.72 -0.26 8.01
CA GLN A 56 19.44 0.42 6.92
C GLN A 56 19.53 1.94 7.15
N LEU A 57 18.42 2.59 7.53
CA LEU A 57 18.41 4.02 7.84
C LEU A 57 19.36 4.36 9.00
N ARG A 58 19.41 3.53 10.05
CA ARG A 58 20.33 3.71 11.16
C ARG A 58 21.78 3.56 10.70
N ASP A 59 22.08 2.57 9.86
CA ASP A 59 23.42 2.34 9.32
C ASP A 59 23.87 3.50 8.42
N ASP A 60 22.97 4.03 7.58
CA ASP A 60 23.22 5.20 6.72
C ASP A 60 23.40 6.50 7.54
N LEU A 61 23.08 6.50 8.84
CA LEU A 61 23.27 7.58 9.81
C LEU A 61 24.42 7.30 10.81
N ASP A 62 25.27 6.31 10.54
CA ASP A 62 26.32 5.78 11.43
C ASP A 62 25.82 5.48 12.86
N GLY A 63 24.67 4.84 12.99
CA GLY A 63 24.09 4.49 14.29
C GLY A 63 23.19 5.55 14.92
N ARG A 64 23.12 6.77 14.35
CA ARG A 64 22.47 7.94 14.97
C ARG A 64 20.97 8.05 14.74
N LEU A 65 20.27 6.91 14.71
CA LEU A 65 18.81 6.86 14.68
C LEU A 65 18.28 6.46 16.06
N LEU A 66 17.60 7.37 16.75
CA LEU A 66 16.84 7.03 17.96
C LEU A 66 15.58 6.26 17.58
N VAL A 67 15.48 5.00 17.97
CA VAL A 67 14.23 4.25 17.89
C VAL A 67 13.61 4.18 19.27
N ALA A 68 12.49 4.86 19.50
CA ALA A 68 11.74 4.81 20.75
C ALA A 68 10.50 3.90 20.58
N ARG A 69 9.90 3.46 21.69
CA ARG A 69 8.63 2.71 21.68
C ARG A 69 7.60 3.36 22.59
N GLY A 70 6.36 3.43 22.13
CA GLY A 70 5.24 3.95 22.89
C GLY A 70 4.35 4.88 22.08
N ARG A 71 3.44 5.58 22.78
CA ARG A 71 2.52 6.51 22.14
C ARG A 71 3.26 7.76 21.64
N PRO A 72 3.13 8.15 20.35
CA PRO A 72 3.82 9.32 19.82
C PRO A 72 3.56 10.61 20.60
N GLU A 73 2.32 10.82 21.05
CA GLU A 73 1.92 11.98 21.87
C GLU A 73 2.58 12.04 23.27
N LYS A 74 3.31 10.99 23.66
CA LYS A 74 4.13 10.96 24.89
C LYS A 74 5.62 10.98 24.58
N GLN A 75 6.05 10.21 23.58
CA GLN A 75 7.48 10.05 23.28
C GLN A 75 8.05 11.29 22.59
N ILE A 76 7.35 11.87 21.62
CA ILE A 76 7.86 13.01 20.85
C ILE A 76 8.08 14.24 21.75
N PRO A 77 7.13 14.67 22.61
CA PRO A 77 7.38 15.78 23.54
C PRO A 77 8.50 15.49 24.53
N ARG A 78 8.60 14.25 25.04
CA ARG A 78 9.68 13.84 25.94
C ARG A 78 11.05 14.00 25.28
N ILE A 79 11.20 13.50 24.06
CA ILE A 79 12.46 13.58 23.31
C ILE A 79 12.78 15.03 22.96
N ALA A 80 11.78 15.79 22.48
CA ALA A 80 11.95 17.20 22.14
C ALA A 80 12.42 18.03 23.35
N LYS A 81 11.83 17.81 24.53
CA LYS A 81 12.26 18.45 25.77
C LYS A 81 13.68 18.06 26.19
N GLU A 82 14.05 16.80 26.03
CA GLU A 82 15.36 16.31 26.46
C GLU A 82 16.53 16.90 25.67
N ILE A 83 16.31 17.25 24.40
CA ILE A 83 17.33 17.90 23.57
C ILE A 83 17.16 19.43 23.50
N ASP A 84 16.22 20.01 24.25
CA ASP A 84 15.82 21.42 24.11
C ASP A 84 15.52 21.79 22.64
N ALA A 85 14.70 20.98 21.98
CA ALA A 85 14.42 21.10 20.55
C ALA A 85 13.74 22.43 20.22
N SER A 86 14.24 23.11 19.19
CA SER A 86 13.61 24.32 18.64
C SER A 86 12.36 24.01 17.80
N ALA A 87 12.30 22.82 17.20
CA ALA A 87 11.19 22.36 16.37
C ALA A 87 11.19 20.83 16.22
N VAL A 88 10.02 20.28 15.91
CA VAL A 88 9.84 18.88 15.48
C VAL A 88 9.40 18.86 14.02
N HIS A 89 10.22 18.29 13.14
CA HIS A 89 9.96 18.22 11.70
C HIS A 89 9.38 16.87 11.30
N ILE A 90 8.37 16.91 10.42
CA ILE A 90 7.65 15.75 9.91
C ILE A 90 7.28 15.94 8.42
N SER A 91 7.15 14.86 7.63
CA SER A 91 6.44 14.92 6.34
C SER A 91 4.93 14.74 6.51
N GLU A 92 4.08 15.63 6.04
CA GLU A 92 2.65 15.62 6.35
C GLU A 92 1.94 14.28 6.03
N ASP A 93 1.09 13.83 6.96
CA ASP A 93 0.28 12.62 6.81
C ASP A 93 -1.20 12.98 6.58
N PHE A 94 -1.81 12.35 5.58
CA PHE A 94 -3.15 12.65 5.12
C PHE A 94 -4.17 11.58 5.52
N ALA A 95 -3.70 10.44 6.05
CA ALA A 95 -4.57 9.38 6.53
C ALA A 95 -5.27 9.79 7.85
N PRO A 96 -6.49 9.29 8.13
CA PRO A 96 -7.26 9.71 9.32
C PRO A 96 -6.52 9.46 10.65
N TYR A 97 -5.75 8.37 10.72
CA TYR A 97 -4.93 8.09 11.91
C TYR A 97 -3.79 9.11 12.07
N GLY A 98 -3.04 9.36 11.00
CA GLY A 98 -1.90 10.26 10.98
C GLY A 98 -2.28 11.68 11.40
N LYS A 99 -3.36 12.22 10.83
CA LYS A 99 -3.88 13.54 11.22
C LYS A 99 -4.19 13.64 12.71
N ARG A 100 -4.96 12.69 13.25
CA ARG A 100 -5.31 12.67 14.68
C ARG A 100 -4.09 12.47 15.59
N ARG A 101 -3.10 11.69 15.14
CA ARG A 101 -1.82 11.52 15.86
C ARG A 101 -1.07 12.85 15.90
N ASP A 102 -0.95 13.52 14.77
CA ASP A 102 -0.17 14.76 14.64
C ASP A 102 -0.85 15.93 15.39
N GLU A 103 -2.19 15.97 15.43
CA GLU A 103 -2.95 16.89 16.29
C GLU A 103 -2.64 16.68 17.78
N ARG A 104 -2.64 15.41 18.24
CA ARG A 104 -2.33 15.07 19.64
C ARG A 104 -0.88 15.39 20.00
N VAL A 105 0.06 15.12 19.10
CA VAL A 105 1.48 15.45 19.30
C VAL A 105 1.66 16.96 19.34
N ARG A 106 1.04 17.72 18.42
CA ARG A 106 1.09 19.18 18.41
C ARG A 106 0.56 19.76 19.73
N ALA A 107 -0.58 19.26 20.22
CA ALA A 107 -1.14 19.70 21.49
C ALA A 107 -0.24 19.37 22.70
N ALA A 108 0.60 18.34 22.60
CA ALA A 108 1.49 17.91 23.68
C ALA A 108 2.90 18.52 23.62
N LEU A 109 3.25 19.23 22.54
CA LEU A 109 4.56 19.87 22.35
C LEU A 109 4.64 21.28 22.98
N ASP A 110 3.56 21.76 23.61
CA ASP A 110 3.43 23.08 24.22
C ASP A 110 3.90 24.22 23.28
N SER A 111 5.10 24.78 23.47
CA SER A 111 5.67 25.86 22.67
C SER A 111 6.55 25.40 21.50
N VAL A 112 6.93 24.12 21.43
CA VAL A 112 7.78 23.59 20.36
C VAL A 112 6.93 23.37 19.10
N PRO A 113 7.21 24.04 17.97
CA PRO A 113 6.41 23.88 16.77
C PRO A 113 6.58 22.48 16.16
N LEU A 114 5.45 21.87 15.78
CA LEU A 114 5.42 20.71 14.89
C LEU A 114 5.32 21.20 13.44
N VAL A 115 6.41 21.05 12.67
CA VAL A 115 6.59 21.62 11.34
C VAL A 115 6.38 20.55 10.25
N PRO A 116 5.22 20.52 9.57
CA PRO A 116 5.01 19.66 8.42
C PRO A 116 5.71 20.19 7.16
N THR A 117 6.43 19.33 6.44
CA THR A 117 7.08 19.70 5.18
C THR A 117 6.99 18.56 4.16
N GLY A 118 6.31 18.85 3.04
CA GLY A 118 6.05 17.87 1.98
C GLY A 118 5.08 16.77 2.41
N SER A 119 4.92 15.75 1.57
CA SER A 119 4.04 14.60 1.79
C SER A 119 4.67 13.34 1.17
N PRO A 120 4.15 12.14 1.44
CA PRO A 120 4.57 10.93 0.75
C PRO A 120 3.97 10.78 -0.66
N TYR A 121 3.20 11.76 -1.14
CA TYR A 121 2.48 11.75 -2.42
C TYR A 121 3.17 12.65 -3.44
N LEU A 122 2.95 12.40 -4.74
CA LEU A 122 3.54 13.25 -5.77
C LEU A 122 2.85 14.62 -5.77
N VAL A 123 1.52 14.59 -5.70
CA VAL A 123 0.67 15.74 -5.39
C VAL A 123 -0.08 15.44 -4.10
N SER A 124 0.10 16.29 -3.09
CA SER A 124 -0.54 16.10 -1.78
C SER A 124 -2.08 16.06 -1.89
N PRO A 125 -2.75 15.16 -1.17
CA PRO A 125 -4.21 15.16 -1.03
C PRO A 125 -4.76 16.52 -0.63
N GLY A 126 -5.92 16.88 -1.19
CA GLY A 126 -6.58 18.18 -1.03
C GLY A 126 -6.10 19.27 -2.01
N ARG A 127 -5.00 19.05 -2.74
CA ARG A 127 -4.52 20.03 -3.75
C ARG A 127 -5.24 19.93 -5.09
N VAL A 128 -5.78 18.76 -5.43
CA VAL A 128 -6.49 18.52 -6.70
C VAL A 128 -7.99 18.67 -6.49
N ALA A 129 -8.49 19.90 -6.66
CA ALA A 129 -9.90 20.22 -6.52
C ALA A 129 -10.50 20.73 -7.83
N LYS A 130 -11.83 20.63 -7.96
CA LYS A 130 -12.58 21.31 -9.03
C LYS A 130 -12.59 22.82 -8.79
N GLN A 131 -13.07 23.58 -9.78
CA GLN A 131 -13.22 25.04 -9.69
C GLN A 131 -14.11 25.49 -8.53
N ASP A 132 -15.11 24.67 -8.14
CA ASP A 132 -16.00 24.92 -7.01
C ASP A 132 -15.42 24.50 -5.65
N GLY A 133 -14.16 24.05 -5.61
CA GLY A 133 -13.47 23.57 -4.41
C GLY A 133 -13.85 22.14 -4.00
N THR A 134 -14.77 21.47 -4.69
CA THR A 134 -15.15 20.08 -4.38
C THR A 134 -14.12 19.08 -4.91
N PRO A 135 -13.95 17.92 -4.27
CA PRO A 135 -13.02 16.89 -4.73
C PRO A 135 -13.51 16.16 -5.98
N TYR A 136 -12.58 15.56 -6.73
CA TYR A 136 -12.92 14.67 -7.84
C TYR A 136 -13.35 13.28 -7.33
N GLN A 137 -14.37 12.72 -7.96
CA GLN A 137 -14.89 11.37 -7.67
C GLN A 137 -14.66 10.38 -8.83
N VAL A 138 -14.13 10.87 -9.96
CA VAL A 138 -13.84 10.09 -11.17
C VAL A 138 -12.37 10.27 -11.52
N PHE A 139 -11.66 9.18 -11.85
CA PHE A 139 -10.21 9.21 -12.00
C PHE A 139 -9.74 10.03 -13.20
N THR A 140 -10.40 9.92 -14.35
CA THR A 140 -9.97 10.60 -15.59
C THR A 140 -9.88 12.13 -15.45
N PRO A 141 -10.90 12.86 -14.93
CA PRO A 141 -10.77 14.29 -14.71
C PRO A 141 -9.80 14.65 -13.58
N PHE A 142 -9.68 13.81 -12.53
CA PHE A 142 -8.65 13.97 -11.50
C PHE A 142 -7.25 13.92 -12.12
N LEU A 143 -6.97 12.90 -12.95
CA LEU A 143 -5.67 12.71 -13.61
C LEU A 143 -5.28 13.93 -14.47
N ARG A 144 -6.25 14.51 -15.19
CA ARG A 144 -6.01 15.72 -15.99
C ARG A 144 -5.58 16.88 -15.10
N GLN A 145 -6.35 17.18 -14.05
CA GLN A 145 -6.06 18.27 -13.14
C GLN A 145 -4.76 18.04 -12.33
N TRP A 146 -4.52 16.81 -11.90
CA TRP A 146 -3.32 16.39 -11.18
C TRP A 146 -2.05 16.62 -12.01
N ARG A 147 -2.11 16.38 -13.33
CA ARG A 147 -1.01 16.69 -14.25
C ARG A 147 -0.80 18.20 -14.43
N GLU A 148 -1.88 18.98 -14.51
CA GLU A 148 -1.81 20.44 -14.65
C GLU A 148 -1.21 21.12 -13.42
N ILE A 149 -1.55 20.65 -12.21
CA ILE A 149 -0.97 21.14 -10.95
C ILE A 149 0.54 20.87 -10.90
N GLY A 150 0.96 19.74 -11.45
CA GLY A 150 2.35 19.32 -11.49
C GLY A 150 2.95 19.04 -10.11
N TRP A 151 4.25 18.80 -10.09
CA TRP A 151 5.01 18.46 -8.90
C TRP A 151 6.41 19.06 -8.97
N ARG A 152 7.04 19.18 -7.81
CA ARG A 152 8.42 19.67 -7.70
C ARG A 152 9.41 18.61 -8.18
N ALA A 153 10.62 19.04 -8.52
CA ALA A 153 11.76 18.13 -8.69
C ALA A 153 12.13 17.47 -7.33
N PRO A 154 12.87 16.35 -7.34
CA PRO A 154 13.41 15.77 -6.11
C PRO A 154 14.15 16.80 -5.26
N ALA A 155 13.97 16.75 -3.94
CA ALA A 155 14.70 17.63 -3.03
C ALA A 155 16.18 17.21 -2.93
N GLU A 156 17.06 18.21 -2.90
CA GLU A 156 18.49 17.99 -2.68
C GLU A 156 18.75 17.72 -1.19
N SER A 157 18.68 16.45 -0.81
CA SER A 157 18.96 15.99 0.55
C SER A 157 19.78 14.70 0.55
N SER A 158 20.54 14.48 1.62
CA SER A 158 21.29 13.25 1.86
C SER A 158 21.63 13.11 3.35
N ALA A 159 22.32 12.04 3.73
CA ALA A 159 22.87 11.89 5.08
C ALA A 159 23.78 13.06 5.49
N LYS A 160 24.40 13.77 4.54
CA LYS A 160 25.28 14.91 4.80
C LYS A 160 24.54 16.25 4.94
N SER A 161 23.23 16.26 4.74
CA SER A 161 22.44 17.49 4.82
C SER A 161 22.34 18.04 6.25
N ALA A 162 22.54 17.21 7.27
CA ALA A 162 22.43 17.59 8.67
C ALA A 162 23.67 17.16 9.48
N ARG A 163 23.91 17.83 10.61
CA ARG A 163 24.79 17.33 11.67
C ARG A 163 23.96 16.50 12.64
N TRP A 164 24.16 15.19 12.65
CA TRP A 164 23.32 14.27 13.42
C TRP A 164 23.76 14.17 14.88
N LEU A 165 22.81 14.37 15.80
CA LEU A 165 23.04 14.14 17.22
C LEU A 165 23.13 12.64 17.54
N ASP A 166 24.03 12.27 18.44
CA ASP A 166 24.15 10.91 18.93
C ASP A 166 23.08 10.60 19.99
N PRO A 167 22.18 9.64 19.76
CA PRO A 167 21.16 9.27 20.74
C PRO A 167 21.71 8.55 21.98
N ALA A 168 22.98 8.15 22.02
CA ALA A 168 23.58 7.43 23.15
C ALA A 168 23.60 8.25 24.45
N GLY A 169 23.63 9.58 24.37
CA GLY A 169 23.59 10.48 25.52
C GLY A 169 22.20 10.73 26.12
N LEU A 170 21.14 10.21 25.51
CA LEU A 170 19.75 10.46 25.91
C LEU A 170 19.27 9.42 26.93
N SER A 171 18.45 9.86 27.89
CA SER A 171 17.74 9.02 28.86
C SER A 171 16.56 8.26 28.26
N VAL A 172 16.08 8.66 27.07
CA VAL A 172 15.06 7.91 26.34
C VAL A 172 15.61 6.53 25.96
N LYS A 173 14.95 5.48 26.49
CA LYS A 173 15.33 4.10 26.22
C LYS A 173 15.19 3.77 24.72
N GLN A 174 16.30 3.38 24.11
CA GLN A 174 16.28 2.83 22.76
C GLN A 174 15.53 1.49 22.74
N ALA A 175 14.56 1.39 21.84
CA ALA A 175 13.80 0.19 21.58
C ALA A 175 14.54 -0.71 20.58
N LYS A 176 14.32 -2.02 20.72
CA LYS A 176 14.78 -2.99 19.72
C LYS A 176 14.01 -2.76 18.42
N ILE A 177 14.72 -2.61 17.31
CA ILE A 177 14.13 -2.57 15.97
C ILE A 177 13.41 -3.92 15.69
N PRO A 178 12.17 -3.92 15.16
CA PRO A 178 11.41 -5.14 14.93
C PRO A 178 12.14 -6.14 14.03
N ASP A 179 12.07 -7.41 14.41
CA ASP A 179 12.61 -8.53 13.64
C ASP A 179 11.77 -9.79 13.84
N PRO A 180 10.59 -9.88 13.23
CA PRO A 180 9.72 -11.04 13.38
C PRO A 180 10.24 -12.29 12.65
N GLY A 181 11.37 -12.23 11.96
CA GLY A 181 11.98 -13.33 11.21
C GLY A 181 11.14 -13.77 10.02
N ALA A 182 10.47 -12.85 9.35
CA ALA A 182 9.71 -13.16 8.14
C ALA A 182 10.63 -13.06 6.92
N GLU A 183 10.56 -14.03 6.01
CA GLU A 183 11.28 -13.94 4.74
C GLU A 183 10.59 -12.95 3.80
N LEU A 184 11.38 -12.10 3.15
CA LEU A 184 10.93 -11.11 2.19
C LEU A 184 11.61 -11.38 0.85
N ASP A 185 10.84 -11.29 -0.23
CA ASP A 185 11.32 -11.45 -1.61
C ASP A 185 11.72 -10.12 -2.27
N LEU A 186 11.80 -9.05 -1.47
CA LEU A 186 12.16 -7.69 -1.85
C LEU A 186 13.06 -7.08 -0.78
N ALA A 187 14.22 -6.56 -1.18
CA ALA A 187 15.13 -5.87 -0.27
C ALA A 187 14.51 -4.57 0.24
N ALA A 188 14.51 -4.35 1.55
CA ALA A 188 13.95 -3.14 2.17
C ALA A 188 14.93 -1.95 2.16
N GLY A 189 14.46 -0.80 2.65
CA GLY A 189 15.25 0.43 2.76
C GLY A 189 15.46 1.16 1.43
N GLU A 190 16.06 2.36 1.52
CA GLU A 190 16.31 3.27 0.40
C GLU A 190 17.23 2.67 -0.67
N ARG A 191 18.27 1.95 -0.27
CA ARG A 191 19.19 1.28 -1.21
C ARG A 191 18.48 0.22 -2.05
N GLY A 192 17.73 -0.66 -1.40
CA GLY A 192 16.92 -1.68 -2.06
C GLY A 192 15.89 -1.05 -3.00
N ALA A 193 15.27 0.07 -2.59
CA ALA A 193 14.33 0.82 -3.42
C ALA A 193 14.98 1.32 -4.72
N ARG A 194 16.17 1.92 -4.61
CA ARG A 194 16.88 2.51 -5.75
C ARG A 194 17.43 1.44 -6.69
N GLU A 195 17.95 0.34 -6.18
CA GLU A 195 18.43 -0.79 -6.98
C GLU A 195 17.28 -1.44 -7.76
N ALA A 196 16.17 -1.73 -7.08
CA ALA A 196 14.99 -2.31 -7.71
C ALA A 196 14.36 -1.34 -8.73
N TRP A 197 14.27 -0.05 -8.42
CA TRP A 197 13.79 0.96 -9.37
C TRP A 197 14.68 1.06 -10.61
N LYS A 198 16.00 1.17 -10.43
CA LYS A 198 16.95 1.21 -11.54
C LYS A 198 16.80 -0.02 -12.44
N SER A 199 16.78 -1.21 -11.84
CA SER A 199 16.57 -2.46 -12.59
C SER A 199 15.27 -2.45 -13.38
N PHE A 200 14.19 -1.88 -12.85
CA PHE A 200 12.93 -1.77 -13.56
C PHE A 200 12.97 -0.74 -14.69
N VAL A 201 13.60 0.41 -14.50
CA VAL A 201 13.81 1.42 -15.56
C VAL A 201 14.60 0.81 -16.72
N ASP A 202 15.69 0.09 -16.42
CA ASP A 202 16.57 -0.49 -17.43
C ASP A 202 15.90 -1.63 -18.22
N ASN A 203 15.06 -2.45 -17.57
CA ASN A 203 14.63 -3.74 -18.14
C ASN A 203 13.12 -3.91 -18.33
N GLY A 204 12.28 -3.15 -17.63
CA GLY A 204 10.83 -3.38 -17.57
C GLY A 204 9.95 -2.20 -17.98
N LEU A 205 10.41 -0.97 -17.72
CA LEU A 205 9.58 0.23 -17.87
C LEU A 205 9.06 0.42 -19.31
N GLN A 206 9.87 0.11 -20.33
CA GLN A 206 9.47 0.29 -21.72
C GLN A 206 8.22 -0.52 -22.08
N ARG A 207 8.15 -1.78 -21.64
CA ARG A 207 7.03 -2.69 -21.92
C ARG A 207 5.95 -2.68 -20.85
N TYR A 208 6.04 -1.77 -19.88
CA TYR A 208 5.13 -1.77 -18.73
C TYR A 208 3.65 -1.71 -19.14
N ASP A 209 3.30 -0.94 -20.16
CA ASP A 209 1.89 -0.83 -20.59
C ASP A 209 1.33 -2.17 -21.10
N GLU A 210 2.16 -2.96 -21.78
CA GLU A 210 1.83 -4.27 -22.33
C GLU A 210 1.86 -5.36 -21.25
N ASP A 211 2.94 -5.40 -20.45
CA ASP A 211 3.24 -6.51 -19.53
C ASP A 211 2.50 -6.40 -18.19
N ARG A 212 2.07 -5.21 -17.74
CA ARG A 212 1.49 -5.00 -16.38
C ARG A 212 0.22 -5.78 -16.08
N ASN A 213 -0.43 -6.35 -17.09
CA ASN A 213 -1.64 -7.16 -16.91
C ASN A 213 -1.35 -8.66 -16.78
N ARG A 214 -0.10 -9.09 -16.98
CA ARG A 214 0.34 -10.49 -17.08
C ARG A 214 1.03 -10.95 -15.78
N PRO A 215 0.31 -11.55 -14.82
CA PRO A 215 0.89 -12.04 -13.56
C PRO A 215 1.96 -13.13 -13.74
N ASP A 216 1.97 -13.83 -14.87
CA ASP A 216 2.98 -14.81 -15.24
C ASP A 216 4.34 -14.18 -15.55
N LEU A 217 4.33 -12.91 -15.99
CA LEU A 217 5.52 -12.13 -16.33
C LEU A 217 6.01 -11.28 -15.15
N LYS A 218 7.31 -10.96 -15.16
CA LYS A 218 7.90 -9.95 -14.26
C LYS A 218 7.68 -8.53 -14.80
N GLY A 219 6.42 -8.18 -15.07
CA GLY A 219 6.04 -6.96 -15.80
C GLY A 219 5.83 -5.70 -14.96
N THR A 220 6.07 -5.73 -13.63
CA THR A 220 5.79 -4.60 -12.72
C THR A 220 7.00 -4.24 -11.86
N SER A 221 7.06 -3.00 -11.38
CA SER A 221 8.23 -2.47 -10.66
C SER A 221 8.43 -3.00 -9.24
N ARG A 222 7.39 -3.59 -8.64
CA ARG A 222 7.34 -3.98 -7.22
C ARG A 222 7.67 -2.83 -6.23
N MET A 223 7.46 -1.57 -6.63
CA MET A 223 7.75 -0.38 -5.80
C MET A 223 6.70 -0.08 -4.72
N SER A 224 5.62 -0.84 -4.64
CA SER A 224 4.49 -0.55 -3.74
C SER A 224 4.91 -0.51 -2.25
N ALA A 225 5.70 -1.48 -1.79
CA ALA A 225 6.23 -1.49 -0.42
C ALA A 225 7.15 -0.29 -0.16
N HIS A 226 8.03 0.02 -1.11
CA HIS A 226 8.96 1.14 -1.00
C HIS A 226 8.24 2.49 -0.93
N LEU A 227 7.20 2.69 -1.74
CA LEU A 227 6.33 3.87 -1.73
C LEU A 227 5.45 3.95 -0.48
N LYS A 228 5.07 2.81 0.09
CA LYS A 228 4.30 2.75 1.34
C LYS A 228 5.13 3.24 2.52
N PHE A 229 6.38 2.79 2.63
CA PHE A 229 7.31 3.17 3.70
C PHE A 229 8.15 4.42 3.41
N GLY A 230 8.03 4.98 2.19
CA GLY A 230 8.75 6.17 1.77
C GLY A 230 10.26 6.01 1.73
N THR A 231 10.74 4.79 1.53
CA THR A 231 12.15 4.47 1.23
C THR A 231 12.56 4.99 -0.16
N ILE A 232 11.58 5.34 -1.00
CA ILE A 232 11.75 6.16 -2.19
C ILE A 232 10.55 7.09 -2.31
N HIS A 233 10.76 8.30 -2.81
CA HIS A 233 9.68 9.25 -3.04
C HIS A 233 9.21 9.18 -4.51
N PRO A 234 7.91 9.34 -4.81
CA PRO A 234 7.43 9.29 -6.19
C PRO A 234 8.05 10.35 -7.12
N ARG A 235 8.46 11.53 -6.62
CA ARG A 235 9.22 12.52 -7.42
C ARG A 235 10.52 11.94 -7.99
N THR A 236 11.22 11.12 -7.20
CA THR A 236 12.43 10.42 -7.66
C THR A 236 12.09 9.47 -8.82
N LEU A 237 11.00 8.71 -8.73
CA LEU A 237 10.57 7.82 -9.81
C LEU A 237 10.21 8.60 -11.08
N VAL A 238 9.45 9.69 -10.93
CA VAL A 238 8.97 10.47 -12.07
C VAL A 238 10.10 11.23 -12.78
N ALA A 239 11.17 11.57 -12.08
CA ALA A 239 12.35 12.19 -12.69
C ALA A 239 13.01 11.29 -13.76
N ASP A 240 12.88 9.97 -13.65
CA ASP A 240 13.43 8.99 -14.61
C ASP A 240 12.47 8.66 -15.76
N LEU A 241 11.24 9.18 -15.75
CA LEU A 241 10.22 8.84 -16.74
C LEU A 241 10.33 9.69 -18.01
N ASN A 242 10.74 9.06 -19.12
CA ASN A 242 10.57 9.65 -20.45
C ASN A 242 9.12 9.54 -20.91
N LEU A 243 8.32 10.58 -20.67
CA LEU A 243 6.88 10.62 -20.97
C LEU A 243 6.52 10.58 -22.46
N ARG A 244 7.50 10.47 -23.38
CA ARG A 244 7.24 10.14 -24.78
C ARG A 244 6.92 8.65 -24.99
N GLY A 245 7.33 7.78 -24.07
CA GLY A 245 7.09 6.33 -24.14
C GLY A 245 5.79 5.90 -23.47
N ALA A 246 5.08 4.94 -24.08
CA ALA A 246 3.82 4.40 -23.57
C ALA A 246 3.96 3.81 -22.15
N GLY A 247 5.00 3.00 -21.91
CA GLY A 247 5.27 2.42 -20.60
C GLY A 247 5.47 3.45 -19.48
N ALA A 248 6.18 4.55 -19.76
CA ALA A 248 6.36 5.65 -18.80
C ALA A 248 5.04 6.40 -18.52
N GLN A 249 4.22 6.64 -19.54
CA GLN A 249 2.90 7.26 -19.36
C GLN A 249 1.95 6.37 -18.55
N ALA A 250 1.97 5.07 -18.82
CA ALA A 250 1.21 4.08 -18.06
C ALA A 250 1.69 4.03 -16.60
N TYR A 251 3.00 4.02 -16.35
CA TYR A 251 3.54 4.03 -14.98
C TYR A 251 3.15 5.30 -14.22
N LEU A 252 3.25 6.47 -14.86
CA LEU A 252 2.80 7.74 -14.27
C LEU A 252 1.30 7.72 -13.93
N ARG A 253 0.46 7.10 -14.77
CA ARG A 253 -0.97 6.93 -14.51
C ARG A 253 -1.21 6.10 -13.24
N GLU A 254 -0.44 5.05 -13.00
CA GLU A 254 -0.57 4.24 -11.77
C GLU A 254 -0.11 5.01 -10.52
N LEU A 255 0.91 5.87 -10.62
CA LEU A 255 1.25 6.80 -9.54
C LEU A 255 0.11 7.80 -9.26
N ALA A 256 -0.59 8.26 -10.29
CA ALA A 256 -1.76 9.10 -10.11
C ALA A 256 -2.93 8.35 -9.45
N PHE A 257 -3.13 7.05 -9.70
CA PHE A 257 -4.10 6.23 -8.96
C PHE A 257 -3.77 6.16 -7.47
N ARG A 258 -2.48 6.04 -7.13
CA ARG A 258 -2.02 6.07 -5.74
C ARG A 258 -2.45 7.37 -5.05
N ASP A 259 -2.19 8.50 -5.69
CA ASP A 259 -2.54 9.83 -5.16
C ASP A 259 -4.08 10.04 -5.16
N PHE A 260 -4.80 9.55 -6.17
CA PHE A 260 -6.27 9.63 -6.24
C PHE A 260 -6.93 8.97 -5.04
N TYR A 261 -6.54 7.73 -4.71
CA TYR A 261 -7.11 7.05 -3.55
C TYR A 261 -6.75 7.74 -2.23
N ALA A 262 -5.57 8.34 -2.12
CA ALA A 262 -5.22 9.14 -0.95
C ALA A 262 -6.05 10.43 -0.85
N ASP A 263 -6.36 11.06 -1.98
CA ASP A 263 -7.24 12.23 -2.07
C ASP A 263 -8.68 11.89 -1.69
N VAL A 264 -9.21 10.76 -2.17
CA VAL A 264 -10.54 10.26 -1.78
C VAL A 264 -10.58 10.00 -0.27
N LEU A 265 -9.59 9.29 0.29
CA LEU A 265 -9.55 9.01 1.72
C LEU A 265 -9.44 10.29 2.56
N HIS A 266 -8.68 11.27 2.10
CA HIS A 266 -8.54 12.57 2.76
C HIS A 266 -9.87 13.31 2.84
N ASN A 267 -10.63 13.32 1.75
CA ASN A 267 -11.92 14.01 1.63
C ASN A 267 -13.09 13.19 2.20
N SER A 268 -12.95 11.88 2.35
CA SER A 268 -13.97 10.99 2.88
C SER A 268 -13.39 10.01 3.92
N PRO A 269 -12.95 10.48 5.11
CA PRO A 269 -12.28 9.63 6.11
C PRO A 269 -13.07 8.39 6.56
N THR A 270 -14.39 8.46 6.54
CA THR A 270 -15.30 7.36 6.91
C THR A 270 -15.21 6.18 5.94
N SER A 271 -14.81 6.42 4.68
CA SER A 271 -14.61 5.39 3.66
C SER A 271 -13.49 4.41 3.99
N THR A 272 -12.73 4.66 5.06
CA THR A 272 -11.79 3.66 5.60
C THR A 272 -12.51 2.36 6.00
N TRP A 273 -13.75 2.45 6.50
CA TRP A 273 -14.46 1.34 7.13
C TRP A 273 -15.90 1.16 6.63
N ARG A 274 -16.46 2.18 5.97
CA ARG A 274 -17.82 2.18 5.42
C ARG A 274 -17.76 2.27 3.90
N ASN A 275 -18.84 1.87 3.23
CA ASN A 275 -18.97 2.09 1.80
C ASN A 275 -18.90 3.59 1.51
N TRP A 276 -18.14 3.98 0.49
CA TRP A 276 -18.11 5.36 0.03
C TRP A 276 -19.47 5.76 -0.56
N ASN A 277 -20.06 4.90 -1.40
CA ASN A 277 -21.45 5.00 -1.81
C ASN A 277 -22.34 4.26 -0.79
N SER A 278 -23.03 5.03 0.05
CA SER A 278 -23.89 4.50 1.11
C SER A 278 -25.12 3.72 0.62
N GLN A 279 -25.47 3.80 -0.67
CA GLN A 279 -26.51 2.93 -1.25
C GLN A 279 -26.15 1.45 -1.10
N PHE A 280 -24.85 1.12 -1.11
CA PHE A 280 -24.39 -0.26 -0.92
C PHE A 280 -24.43 -0.71 0.55
N ASP A 281 -24.81 0.15 1.50
CA ASP A 281 -24.97 -0.28 2.90
C ASP A 281 -26.14 -1.26 3.07
N SER A 282 -27.12 -1.26 2.15
CA SER A 282 -28.26 -2.19 2.13
C SER A 282 -27.97 -3.50 1.37
N ILE A 283 -26.81 -3.66 0.73
CA ILE A 283 -26.53 -4.88 -0.03
C ILE A 283 -26.39 -6.07 0.92
N GLU A 284 -27.15 -7.13 0.65
CA GLU A 284 -27.11 -8.34 1.46
C GLU A 284 -25.72 -8.99 1.37
N THR A 285 -25.11 -9.27 2.52
CA THR A 285 -23.82 -9.98 2.62
C THR A 285 -23.92 -11.16 3.57
N ASP A 286 -23.15 -12.22 3.29
CA ASP A 286 -23.19 -13.46 4.04
C ASP A 286 -22.17 -13.41 5.19
N THR A 287 -22.63 -13.62 6.42
CA THR A 287 -21.79 -13.54 7.64
C THR A 287 -21.91 -14.76 8.57
N GLY A 288 -22.75 -15.73 8.20
CA GLY A 288 -23.00 -16.95 8.97
C GLY A 288 -21.85 -17.96 8.96
N ALA A 289 -22.09 -19.15 9.53
CA ALA A 289 -21.06 -20.18 9.67
C ALA A 289 -20.52 -20.68 8.31
N GLN A 290 -21.37 -20.80 7.29
CA GLN A 290 -20.94 -21.17 5.94
C GLN A 290 -20.09 -20.08 5.28
N ALA A 291 -20.45 -18.82 5.49
CA ALA A 291 -19.69 -17.67 5.00
C ALA A 291 -18.26 -17.66 5.59
N LYS A 292 -18.13 -17.93 6.89
CA LYS A 292 -16.83 -18.08 7.54
C LYS A 292 -16.01 -19.23 6.97
N ARG A 293 -16.63 -20.39 6.69
CA ARG A 293 -15.91 -21.51 6.03
C ARG A 293 -15.43 -21.13 4.62
N ARG A 294 -16.28 -20.50 3.81
CA ARG A 294 -15.89 -19.99 2.48
C ARG A 294 -14.75 -18.97 2.58
N PHE A 295 -14.77 -18.10 3.59
CA PHE A 295 -13.69 -17.14 3.83
C PHE A 295 -12.37 -17.82 4.20
N GLU A 296 -12.38 -18.87 5.03
CA GLU A 296 -11.18 -19.65 5.34
C GLU A 296 -10.61 -20.34 4.08
N SER A 297 -11.44 -20.98 3.26
CA SER A 297 -11.02 -21.57 1.98
C SER A 297 -10.42 -20.53 1.03
N TRP A 298 -11.02 -19.33 0.97
CA TRP A 298 -10.48 -18.21 0.20
C TRP A 298 -9.11 -17.76 0.72
N LYS A 299 -8.95 -17.57 2.04
CA LYS A 299 -7.65 -17.23 2.62
C LYS A 299 -6.59 -18.29 2.34
N ALA A 300 -6.95 -19.57 2.41
CA ALA A 300 -6.04 -20.68 2.19
C ALA A 300 -5.59 -20.84 0.72
N GLY A 301 -6.42 -20.39 -0.23
CA GLY A 301 -6.25 -20.69 -1.64
C GLY A 301 -6.70 -22.11 -1.97
N GLU A 302 -7.88 -22.47 -1.46
CA GLU A 302 -8.55 -23.77 -1.59
C GLU A 302 -10.01 -23.57 -2.07
N THR A 303 -10.22 -22.63 -2.99
CA THR A 303 -11.54 -22.31 -3.54
C THR A 303 -11.94 -23.24 -4.68
N GLY A 304 -10.97 -23.94 -5.27
CA GLY A 304 -11.16 -24.73 -6.48
C GLY A 304 -11.16 -23.87 -7.76
N PHE A 305 -10.79 -22.59 -7.67
CA PHE A 305 -10.60 -21.71 -8.82
C PHE A 305 -9.10 -21.41 -8.99
N PRO A 306 -8.40 -22.00 -9.97
CA PRO A 306 -6.94 -22.00 -10.02
C PRO A 306 -6.27 -20.65 -9.90
N LEU A 307 -6.78 -19.63 -10.59
CA LEU A 307 -6.19 -18.28 -10.54
C LEU A 307 -6.45 -17.58 -9.19
N VAL A 308 -7.61 -17.83 -8.57
CA VAL A 308 -7.92 -17.29 -7.24
C VAL A 308 -6.98 -17.93 -6.23
N ASP A 309 -6.84 -19.25 -6.27
CA ASP A 309 -6.00 -20.02 -5.37
C ASP A 309 -4.52 -19.66 -5.53
N ALA A 310 -4.04 -19.54 -6.77
CA ALA A 310 -2.69 -19.05 -7.07
C ALA A 310 -2.42 -17.67 -6.46
N GLY A 311 -3.39 -16.75 -6.58
CA GLY A 311 -3.32 -15.43 -5.96
C GLY A 311 -3.17 -15.48 -4.45
N MET A 312 -4.08 -16.22 -3.80
CA MET A 312 -4.12 -16.32 -2.34
C MET A 312 -2.89 -17.02 -1.76
N ARG A 313 -2.34 -18.01 -2.48
CA ARG A 313 -1.07 -18.66 -2.14
C ARG A 313 0.12 -17.72 -2.33
N GLN A 314 0.19 -16.97 -3.44
CA GLN A 314 1.20 -15.93 -3.64
C GLN A 314 1.21 -14.93 -2.46
N LEU A 315 0.03 -14.44 -2.07
CA LEU A 315 -0.11 -13.49 -0.97
C LEU A 315 0.39 -14.08 0.35
N ARG A 316 -0.02 -15.31 0.67
CA ARG A 316 0.35 -15.98 1.91
C ARG A 316 1.83 -16.31 2.00
N GLU A 317 2.48 -16.63 0.88
CA GLU A 317 3.88 -16.99 0.84
C GLU A 317 4.79 -15.75 0.83
N THR A 318 4.47 -14.77 -0.02
CA THR A 318 5.37 -13.62 -0.30
C THR A 318 4.96 -12.32 0.39
N GLY A 319 3.71 -12.18 0.82
CA GLY A 319 3.15 -10.90 1.26
C GLY A 319 2.95 -9.89 0.12
N PHE A 320 2.93 -10.35 -1.12
CA PHE A 320 2.62 -9.57 -2.31
C PHE A 320 1.62 -10.33 -3.19
N MET A 321 0.81 -9.60 -3.93
CA MET A 321 -0.04 -10.17 -4.98
C MET A 321 -0.04 -9.26 -6.19
N HIS A 322 0.02 -9.81 -7.40
CA HIS A 322 -0.07 -9.03 -8.63
C HIS A 322 -1.41 -8.27 -8.72
N ASN A 323 -1.40 -7.00 -9.17
CA ASN A 323 -2.59 -6.14 -9.14
C ASN A 323 -3.80 -6.75 -9.87
N ARG A 324 -3.60 -7.33 -11.07
CA ARG A 324 -4.67 -8.04 -11.79
C ARG A 324 -5.31 -9.13 -10.93
N VAL A 325 -4.50 -9.88 -10.19
CA VAL A 325 -4.96 -10.99 -9.36
C VAL A 325 -5.64 -10.47 -8.09
N ARG A 326 -5.17 -9.34 -7.50
CA ARG A 326 -5.88 -8.64 -6.41
C ARG A 326 -7.31 -8.31 -6.80
N MET A 327 -7.52 -7.78 -8.00
CA MET A 327 -8.87 -7.45 -8.51
C MET A 327 -9.74 -8.71 -8.64
N ILE A 328 -9.17 -9.81 -9.10
CA ILE A 328 -9.88 -11.07 -9.34
C ILE A 328 -10.29 -11.73 -8.01
N VAL A 329 -9.37 -11.87 -7.07
CA VAL A 329 -9.68 -12.47 -5.76
C VAL A 329 -10.63 -11.60 -4.94
N ALA A 330 -10.56 -10.27 -5.09
CA ALA A 330 -11.48 -9.35 -4.45
C ALA A 330 -12.89 -9.42 -5.08
N SER A 331 -12.97 -9.47 -6.42
CA SER A 331 -14.25 -9.72 -7.11
C SER A 331 -14.84 -11.06 -6.66
N PHE A 332 -14.04 -12.11 -6.56
CA PHE A 332 -14.51 -13.43 -6.14
C PHE A 332 -15.06 -13.40 -4.71
N LEU A 333 -14.34 -12.79 -3.77
CA LEU A 333 -14.82 -12.65 -2.39
C LEU A 333 -16.16 -11.91 -2.30
N VAL A 334 -16.30 -10.80 -3.02
CA VAL A 334 -17.49 -9.93 -2.91
C VAL A 334 -18.67 -10.46 -3.74
N LYS A 335 -18.41 -11.01 -4.92
CA LYS A 335 -19.45 -11.30 -5.92
C LYS A 335 -19.73 -12.78 -6.13
N ASP A 336 -18.79 -13.67 -5.79
CA ASP A 336 -18.99 -15.12 -5.87
C ASP A 336 -19.22 -15.73 -4.47
N LEU A 337 -18.61 -15.17 -3.43
CA LEU A 337 -18.81 -15.63 -2.05
C LEU A 337 -19.79 -14.76 -1.25
N HIS A 338 -20.17 -13.61 -1.80
CA HIS A 338 -21.06 -12.62 -1.19
C HIS A 338 -20.65 -12.15 0.20
N LEU A 339 -19.34 -12.11 0.47
CA LEU A 339 -18.80 -11.73 1.76
C LEU A 339 -18.61 -10.21 1.86
N PRO A 340 -18.62 -9.65 3.10
CA PRO A 340 -18.25 -8.25 3.32
C PRO A 340 -16.83 -7.99 2.80
N TRP A 341 -16.67 -6.98 1.94
CA TRP A 341 -15.35 -6.61 1.39
C TRP A 341 -14.35 -6.26 2.49
N GLN A 342 -14.83 -5.80 3.65
CA GLN A 342 -14.03 -5.48 4.83
C GLN A 342 -13.24 -6.69 5.34
N TRP A 343 -13.79 -7.91 5.24
CA TRP A 343 -13.08 -9.13 5.65
C TRP A 343 -11.85 -9.37 4.77
N GLY A 344 -12.02 -9.23 3.46
CA GLY A 344 -10.92 -9.33 2.51
C GLY A 344 -9.89 -8.20 2.69
N ALA A 345 -10.36 -6.99 2.94
CA ALA A 345 -9.50 -5.83 3.18
C ALA A 345 -8.64 -5.96 4.44
N GLU A 346 -9.20 -6.49 5.53
CA GLU A 346 -8.47 -6.78 6.76
C GLU A 346 -7.42 -7.85 6.54
N TRP A 347 -7.78 -8.96 5.86
CA TRP A 347 -6.83 -10.01 5.49
C TRP A 347 -5.68 -9.46 4.64
N PHE A 348 -5.97 -8.62 3.66
CA PHE A 348 -4.94 -7.98 2.83
C PHE A 348 -4.02 -7.09 3.65
N LEU A 349 -4.54 -6.28 4.60
CA LEU A 349 -3.70 -5.44 5.45
C LEU A 349 -2.79 -6.23 6.39
N ASP A 350 -3.22 -7.42 6.82
CA ASP A 350 -2.42 -8.34 7.61
C ASP A 350 -1.31 -9.00 6.77
N GLN A 351 -1.62 -9.45 5.56
CA GLN A 351 -0.66 -10.20 4.75
C GLN A 351 0.29 -9.33 3.92
N LEU A 352 -0.17 -8.18 3.42
CA LEU A 352 0.59 -7.37 2.47
C LEU A 352 1.73 -6.60 3.11
N VAL A 353 2.93 -6.74 2.53
CA VAL A 353 4.08 -5.86 2.85
C VAL A 353 3.76 -4.40 2.47
N ASP A 354 3.04 -4.22 1.36
CA ASP A 354 2.62 -2.94 0.83
C ASP A 354 1.27 -2.44 1.33
N GLY A 355 0.71 -3.05 2.40
CA GLY A 355 -0.55 -2.65 2.98
C GLY A 355 -0.61 -1.16 3.33
N ASP A 356 -1.32 -0.38 2.52
CA ASP A 356 -1.61 1.04 2.67
C ASP A 356 -3.12 1.25 2.77
N MET A 357 -3.55 2.06 3.74
CA MET A 357 -4.97 2.22 4.02
C MET A 357 -5.75 2.83 2.85
N ALA A 358 -5.22 3.84 2.16
CA ALA A 358 -5.92 4.46 1.05
C ALA A 358 -6.04 3.48 -0.13
N ASN A 359 -4.91 2.90 -0.55
CA ASN A 359 -4.90 2.04 -1.73
C ASN A 359 -5.62 0.70 -1.49
N ASN A 360 -5.51 0.13 -0.30
CA ASN A 360 -6.21 -1.12 0.03
C ASN A 360 -7.72 -0.91 0.07
N GLN A 361 -8.21 0.05 0.87
CA GLN A 361 -9.65 0.21 1.07
C GLN A 361 -10.35 0.63 -0.23
N HIS A 362 -9.78 1.54 -1.00
CA HIS A 362 -10.40 1.98 -2.25
C HIS A 362 -10.23 0.97 -3.40
N GLY A 363 -9.20 0.11 -3.38
CA GLY A 363 -9.12 -1.04 -4.29
C GLY A 363 -10.22 -2.08 -4.03
N TRP A 364 -10.51 -2.36 -2.75
CA TRP A 364 -11.62 -3.24 -2.35
C TRP A 364 -12.98 -2.65 -2.70
N GLN A 365 -13.19 -1.36 -2.41
CA GLN A 365 -14.44 -0.68 -2.77
C GLN A 365 -14.64 -0.53 -4.27
N TRP A 366 -13.56 -0.40 -5.05
CA TRP A 366 -13.62 -0.43 -6.50
C TRP A 366 -14.15 -1.78 -7.02
N CYS A 367 -13.69 -2.89 -6.44
CA CYS A 367 -14.17 -4.23 -6.79
C CYS A 367 -15.62 -4.46 -6.32
N ALA A 368 -15.97 -3.95 -5.14
CA ALA A 368 -17.30 -4.05 -4.55
C ALA A 368 -18.34 -3.09 -5.16
N GLY A 369 -17.96 -2.25 -6.13
CA GLY A 369 -18.89 -1.33 -6.80
C GLY A 369 -19.33 -0.13 -5.95
N CYS A 370 -18.85 -0.02 -4.72
CA CYS A 370 -19.26 1.00 -3.75
C CYS A 370 -18.25 2.14 -3.58
N GLY A 371 -17.13 2.12 -4.31
CA GLY A 371 -16.08 3.15 -4.28
C GLY A 371 -16.26 4.28 -5.29
N THR A 372 -15.32 5.23 -5.28
CA THR A 372 -15.17 6.23 -6.34
C THR A 372 -14.67 5.58 -7.63
N ASP A 373 -15.24 5.97 -8.77
CA ASP A 373 -14.93 5.40 -10.10
C ASP A 373 -14.93 3.85 -10.12
N ALA A 374 -15.81 3.24 -9.32
CA ALA A 374 -15.83 1.81 -9.10
C ALA A 374 -16.23 1.03 -10.35
N ALA A 375 -15.78 -0.23 -10.45
CA ALA A 375 -16.29 -1.13 -11.46
C ALA A 375 -17.81 -1.27 -11.28
N PRO A 376 -18.62 -1.10 -12.34
CA PRO A 376 -20.07 -1.31 -12.23
C PRO A 376 -20.36 -2.68 -11.61
N TYR A 377 -21.22 -2.72 -10.58
CA TYR A 377 -21.39 -3.93 -9.76
C TYR A 377 -21.75 -5.16 -10.59
N PHE A 378 -22.61 -4.99 -11.61
CA PHE A 378 -23.02 -6.05 -12.53
C PHE A 378 -21.87 -6.68 -13.35
N ARG A 379 -20.67 -6.09 -13.35
CA ARG A 379 -19.45 -6.73 -13.89
C ARG A 379 -18.90 -7.72 -12.87
N VAL A 380 -19.47 -8.92 -12.84
CA VAL A 380 -18.93 -10.08 -12.12
C VAL A 380 -17.82 -10.70 -12.96
N PHE A 381 -16.59 -10.76 -12.44
CA PHE A 381 -15.48 -11.35 -13.17
C PHE A 381 -15.61 -12.86 -13.19
N ASN A 382 -15.62 -13.47 -14.37
CA ASN A 382 -15.49 -14.92 -14.49
C ASN A 382 -14.03 -15.32 -14.24
N PRO A 383 -13.70 -16.04 -13.14
CA PRO A 383 -12.31 -16.34 -12.80
C PRO A 383 -11.59 -17.17 -13.88
N ILE A 384 -12.31 -18.05 -14.59
CA ILE A 384 -11.76 -18.89 -15.66
C ILE A 384 -11.37 -18.02 -16.85
N THR A 385 -12.28 -17.18 -17.36
CA THR A 385 -11.98 -16.29 -18.50
C THR A 385 -10.89 -15.27 -18.15
N GLN A 386 -10.85 -14.78 -16.91
CA GLN A 386 -9.74 -13.93 -16.47
C GLN A 386 -8.40 -14.70 -16.49
N SER A 387 -8.42 -15.98 -16.10
CA SER A 387 -7.23 -16.84 -16.15
C SER A 387 -6.70 -17.02 -17.55
N GLU A 388 -7.54 -17.38 -18.51
CA GLU A 388 -7.11 -17.56 -19.90
C GLU A 388 -6.55 -16.27 -20.50
N LYS A 389 -7.15 -15.13 -20.15
CA LYS A 389 -6.77 -13.84 -20.70
C LYS A 389 -5.43 -13.33 -20.17
N PHE A 390 -5.18 -13.50 -18.87
CA PHE A 390 -4.05 -12.86 -18.19
C PHE A 390 -2.92 -13.83 -17.85
N ASP A 391 -3.18 -15.12 -17.81
CA ASP A 391 -2.18 -16.18 -17.62
C ASP A 391 -2.36 -17.26 -18.71
N PRO A 392 -2.20 -16.94 -20.00
CA PRO A 392 -2.64 -17.80 -21.11
C PRO A 392 -1.94 -19.17 -21.19
N ALA A 393 -0.72 -19.29 -20.65
CA ALA A 393 0.00 -20.57 -20.55
C ALA A 393 -0.18 -21.26 -19.19
N GLY A 394 -0.80 -20.57 -18.22
CA GLY A 394 -0.95 -21.04 -16.86
C GLY A 394 0.32 -20.99 -16.02
N ASP A 395 1.38 -20.30 -16.46
CA ASP A 395 2.67 -20.26 -15.77
C ASP A 395 2.56 -19.67 -14.37
N TYR A 396 1.67 -18.69 -14.17
CA TYR A 396 1.39 -18.16 -12.84
C TYR A 396 0.68 -19.20 -11.97
N ILE A 397 -0.35 -19.88 -12.49
CA ILE A 397 -1.02 -20.95 -11.75
C ILE A 397 -0.07 -22.08 -11.41
N ARG A 398 0.69 -22.61 -12.37
CA ARG A 398 1.65 -23.72 -12.15
C ARG A 398 2.70 -23.35 -11.10
N ARG A 399 3.10 -22.08 -11.02
CA ARG A 399 4.04 -21.61 -10.00
C ARG A 399 3.48 -21.78 -8.59
N TRP A 400 2.24 -21.32 -8.37
CA TRP A 400 1.63 -21.19 -7.04
C TRP A 400 0.69 -22.33 -6.63
N VAL A 401 0.23 -23.13 -7.59
CA VAL A 401 -0.65 -24.29 -7.40
C VAL A 401 0.09 -25.52 -7.92
N PRO A 402 1.05 -26.05 -7.14
CA PRO A 402 1.95 -27.12 -7.59
C PRO A 402 1.22 -28.38 -8.06
N GLU A 403 0.06 -28.69 -7.48
CA GLU A 403 -0.79 -29.82 -7.84
C GLU A 403 -1.37 -29.72 -9.27
N LEU A 404 -1.41 -28.52 -9.87
CA LEU A 404 -1.83 -28.31 -11.26
C LEU A 404 -0.65 -28.21 -12.24
N ARG A 405 0.61 -28.36 -11.79
CA ARG A 405 1.81 -28.19 -12.64
C ARG A 405 1.86 -29.09 -13.85
N SER A 406 1.37 -30.32 -13.74
CA SER A 406 1.33 -31.30 -14.83
C SER A 406 -0.04 -31.42 -15.51
N ALA A 407 -1.02 -30.60 -15.12
CA ALA A 407 -2.35 -30.64 -15.73
C ALA A 407 -2.28 -30.16 -17.19
N ASP A 408 -2.89 -30.91 -18.10
CA ASP A 408 -3.03 -30.54 -19.52
C ASP A 408 -3.84 -29.24 -19.65
N ASP A 409 -4.93 -29.12 -18.86
CA ASP A 409 -5.72 -27.90 -18.74
C ASP A 409 -5.61 -27.31 -17.33
N VAL A 410 -4.55 -26.55 -17.09
CA VAL A 410 -4.28 -25.85 -15.82
C VAL A 410 -5.38 -24.84 -15.41
N HIS A 411 -6.17 -24.36 -16.37
CA HIS A 411 -7.29 -23.47 -16.12
C HIS A 411 -8.55 -24.20 -15.66
N LEU A 412 -8.56 -25.54 -15.71
CA LEU A 412 -9.67 -26.42 -15.34
C LEU A 412 -10.99 -26.01 -16.01
N ARG A 413 -10.96 -25.84 -17.33
CA ARG A 413 -12.12 -25.46 -18.15
C ARG A 413 -13.00 -26.65 -18.43
N LYS A 414 -12.39 -27.80 -18.71
CA LYS A 414 -13.03 -29.08 -19.03
C LYS A 414 -12.12 -30.22 -18.59
N GLY A 415 -12.70 -31.31 -18.08
CA GLY A 415 -11.96 -32.52 -17.70
C GLY A 415 -11.86 -32.73 -16.19
N ASP A 416 -11.25 -33.85 -15.82
CA ASP A 416 -11.14 -34.27 -14.42
C ASP A 416 -10.11 -33.41 -13.68
N ARG A 417 -10.48 -33.01 -12.47
CA ARG A 417 -9.57 -32.31 -11.56
C ARG A 417 -8.57 -33.31 -10.99
N PRO A 418 -7.27 -32.96 -10.89
CA PRO A 418 -6.33 -33.81 -10.17
C PRO A 418 -6.85 -34.08 -8.75
N GLY A 419 -6.77 -35.33 -8.28
CA GLY A 419 -7.40 -35.75 -7.02
C GLY A 419 -6.96 -34.98 -5.78
N ASP A 420 -5.79 -34.34 -5.83
CA ASP A 420 -5.23 -33.55 -4.73
C ASP A 420 -5.64 -32.06 -4.78
N TYR A 421 -6.36 -31.61 -5.82
CA TYR A 421 -6.84 -30.24 -5.95
C TYR A 421 -8.34 -30.11 -5.62
N ALA A 422 -8.70 -29.08 -4.85
CA ALA A 422 -10.06 -28.90 -4.36
C ALA A 422 -11.10 -28.73 -5.49
N ASP A 423 -12.30 -29.28 -5.26
CA ASP A 423 -13.49 -28.97 -6.05
C ASP A 423 -13.93 -27.51 -5.83
N PRO A 424 -14.65 -26.89 -6.80
CA PRO A 424 -15.18 -25.54 -6.63
C PRO A 424 -16.08 -25.45 -5.41
N ILE A 425 -15.79 -24.50 -4.52
CA ILE A 425 -16.61 -24.26 -3.32
C ILE A 425 -17.98 -23.62 -3.63
N VAL A 426 -18.15 -23.14 -4.88
CA VAL A 426 -19.35 -22.50 -5.42
C VAL A 426 -19.47 -22.74 -6.93
N ASP A 427 -20.68 -22.62 -7.48
CA ASP A 427 -20.92 -22.55 -8.92
C ASP A 427 -20.96 -21.09 -9.38
N HIS A 428 -20.03 -20.69 -10.25
CA HIS A 428 -19.91 -19.29 -10.70
C HIS A 428 -21.17 -18.77 -11.41
N GLY A 429 -21.88 -19.62 -12.17
CA GLY A 429 -23.09 -19.22 -12.88
C GLY A 429 -24.23 -18.86 -11.93
N ALA A 430 -24.41 -19.66 -10.90
CA ALA A 430 -25.38 -19.44 -9.82
C ALA A 430 -25.02 -18.19 -9.02
N GLU A 431 -23.78 -18.06 -8.53
CA GLU A 431 -23.38 -16.93 -7.68
C GLU A 431 -23.37 -15.60 -8.47
N ARG A 432 -23.04 -15.63 -9.77
CA ARG A 432 -23.23 -14.46 -10.64
C ARG A 432 -24.69 -14.01 -10.68
N SER A 433 -25.63 -14.94 -10.79
CA SER A 433 -27.06 -14.63 -10.83
C SER A 433 -27.54 -14.07 -9.48
N GLU A 434 -27.05 -14.64 -8.38
CA GLU A 434 -27.31 -14.15 -7.03
C GLU A 434 -26.72 -12.75 -6.79
N ALA A 435 -25.51 -12.47 -7.26
CA ALA A 435 -24.91 -11.14 -7.19
C ALA A 435 -25.81 -10.09 -7.85
N LEU A 436 -26.32 -10.40 -9.05
CA LEU A 436 -27.22 -9.49 -9.78
C LEU A 436 -28.56 -9.33 -9.08
N ARG A 437 -29.12 -10.40 -8.50
CA ARG A 437 -30.35 -10.33 -7.68
C ARG A 437 -30.15 -9.39 -6.49
N ARG A 438 -29.07 -9.54 -5.72
CA ARG A 438 -28.75 -8.67 -4.57
C ARG A 438 -28.58 -7.21 -4.99
N PHE A 439 -27.94 -6.97 -6.12
CA PHE A 439 -27.76 -5.63 -6.65
C PHE A 439 -29.05 -4.96 -7.14
N GLN A 440 -30.02 -5.75 -7.65
CA GLN A 440 -31.32 -5.21 -8.05
C GLN A 440 -32.20 -4.78 -6.87
N ASN A 441 -31.84 -5.20 -5.65
CA ASN A 441 -32.62 -4.94 -4.43
C ASN A 441 -32.13 -3.72 -3.62
N ILE A 442 -31.11 -2.99 -4.08
CA ILE A 442 -30.54 -1.83 -3.38
C ILE A 442 -30.85 -0.48 -4.03
#